data_AF-A0A6H9KRT4-F1
#
_entry.id   AF-A0A6H9KRT4-F1
#
_cell.length_a   1.000
_cell.length_b   1.000
_cell.length_c   1.000
_cell.angle_alpha   90.00
_cell.angle_beta   90.00
_cell.angle_gamma   90.00
#
_symmetry.space_group_name_H-M   'P 1'
#
loop_
_entity.id
_entity.type
_entity.pdbx_description
1 polymer ?
#
loop_
_entity_poly.entity_id
_entity_poly.type
_entity_poly.pdbx_seq_one_letter_code
_entity_poly.pdbx_strand_id
1 'polypeptide(L)'
;MFLLTILKIPFFWAAVGFIAGVGLGVNDISVWLIAILLLAFLAVVKISGPANEKSEGFLFSGGSALMLAWILGFAVRGIMF
;
A
#
# COMPACT_ATOMS: atom_id res chain seq x y z
N MET A 1 12.50 10.57 11.47
CA MET A 1 11.99 11.53 10.45
C MET A 1 12.07 10.95 9.03
N PHE A 2 13.20 10.37 8.61
CA PHE A 2 13.36 9.74 7.27
C PHE A 2 12.34 8.65 6.93
N LEU A 3 12.05 7.73 7.87
CA LEU A 3 11.07 6.65 7.67
C LEU A 3 9.67 7.19 7.31
N LEU A 4 9.24 8.23 8.01
CA LEU A 4 7.94 8.87 7.78
C LEU A 4 7.87 9.49 6.37
N THR A 5 8.96 10.07 5.88
CA THR A 5 9.03 10.59 4.50
C THR A 5 8.83 9.48 3.47
N ILE A 6 9.42 8.30 3.68
CA ILE A 6 9.24 7.15 2.78
C ILE A 6 7.79 6.67 2.80
N LEU A 7 7.20 6.53 3.99
CA LEU A 7 5.82 6.06 4.15
C LEU A 7 4.77 7.02 3.56
N LYS A 8 5.12 8.29 3.33
CA LYS A 8 4.27 9.25 2.63
C LYS A 8 4.31 9.08 1.10
N ILE A 9 5.20 8.26 0.55
CA ILE A 9 5.34 8.03 -0.89
C ILE A 9 4.42 6.88 -1.33
N PRO A 10 3.47 7.09 -2.27
CA PRO A 10 2.56 6.05 -2.74
C PRO A 10 3.26 4.84 -3.37
N PHE A 11 4.39 5.07 -4.04
CA PHE A 11 5.17 4.00 -4.67
C PHE A 11 5.72 2.99 -3.67
N PHE A 12 5.98 3.39 -2.42
CA PHE A 12 6.36 2.45 -1.37
C PHE A 12 5.21 1.46 -1.11
N TRP A 13 4.00 1.96 -0.93
CA TRP A 13 2.80 1.15 -0.72
C TRP A 13 2.48 0.26 -1.92
N ALA A 14 2.61 0.79 -3.14
CA ALA A 14 2.46 0.01 -4.36
C ALA A 14 3.44 -1.15 -4.44
N ALA A 15 4.73 -0.90 -4.17
CA ALA A 15 5.76 -1.94 -4.18
C ALA A 15 5.47 -3.04 -3.16
N VAL A 16 5.10 -2.66 -1.93
CA VAL A 16 4.72 -3.63 -0.88
C VAL A 16 3.50 -4.45 -1.30
N GLY A 17 2.45 -3.81 -1.82
CA GLY A 17 1.24 -4.47 -2.29
C GLY A 17 1.53 -5.46 -3.42
N PHE A 18 2.30 -5.03 -4.42
CA PHE A 18 2.68 -5.87 -5.56
C PHE A 18 3.48 -7.09 -5.12
N ILE A 19 4.50 -6.92 -4.28
CA ILE A 19 5.33 -8.01 -3.76
C ILE A 19 4.47 -9.00 -2.97
N ALA A 20 3.57 -8.51 -2.11
CA ALA A 20 2.64 -9.38 -1.38
C ALA A 20 1.71 -10.15 -2.33
N GLY A 21 1.17 -9.48 -3.36
CA GLY A 21 0.27 -10.09 -4.34
C GLY A 21 0.97 -11.18 -5.16
N VAL A 22 2.17 -10.91 -5.69
CA VAL A 22 2.94 -11.91 -6.44
C VAL A 22 3.38 -13.05 -5.52
N GLY A 23 3.90 -12.72 -4.33
CA GLY A 23 4.53 -13.67 -3.41
C GLY A 23 3.56 -14.56 -2.63
N LEU A 24 2.35 -14.09 -2.36
CA LEU A 24 1.34 -14.83 -1.58
C LEU A 24 0.05 -15.13 -2.36
N GLY A 25 -0.26 -14.41 -3.43
CA GLY A 25 -1.54 -14.53 -4.12
C GLY A 25 -2.71 -14.03 -3.26
N VAL A 26 -3.91 -14.57 -3.49
CA VAL A 26 -5.13 -14.25 -2.73
C VAL A 26 -5.41 -15.34 -1.69
N ASN A 27 -4.45 -15.59 -0.79
CA ASN A 27 -4.65 -16.48 0.36
C ASN A 27 -4.96 -15.68 1.63
N ASP A 28 -5.42 -16.38 2.68
CA ASP A 28 -5.83 -15.75 3.94
C ASP A 28 -4.72 -14.90 4.56
N ILE A 29 -3.46 -15.36 4.49
CA ILE A 29 -2.29 -14.64 5.02
C ILE A 29 -2.09 -13.32 4.28
N SER A 30 -2.18 -13.34 2.95
CA SER A 30 -2.06 -12.17 2.08
C SER A 30 -3.16 -11.16 2.39
N VAL A 31 -4.41 -11.62 2.55
CA VAL A 31 -5.55 -10.74 2.87
C VAL A 31 -5.36 -10.09 4.24
N TRP A 32 -4.96 -10.84 5.27
CA TRP A 32 -4.66 -10.28 6.59
C TRP A 32 -3.49 -9.31 6.57
N LEU A 33 -2.44 -9.59 5.79
CA LEU A 33 -1.31 -8.68 5.60
C LEU A 33 -1.77 -7.35 5.00
N ILE A 34 -2.57 -7.39 3.94
CA ILE A 34 -3.11 -6.17 3.30
C ILE A 34 -4.01 -5.40 4.27
N ALA A 35 -4.85 -6.07 5.06
CA ALA A 35 -5.67 -5.42 6.07
C ALA A 35 -4.82 -4.67 7.11
N ILE A 36 -3.75 -5.30 7.62
CA ILE A 36 -2.82 -4.66 8.56
C ILE A 36 -2.10 -3.48 7.90
N LEU A 37 -1.68 -3.61 6.64
CA LEU A 37 -1.05 -2.53 5.89
C LEU A 37 -1.98 -1.34 5.65
N LEU A 38 -3.26 -1.57 5.41
CA LEU A 38 -4.27 -0.51 5.32
C LEU A 38 -4.44 0.22 6.66
N LEU A 39 -4.48 -0.50 7.79
CA LEU A 39 -4.50 0.13 9.12
C LEU A 39 -3.21 0.93 9.38
N ALA A 40 -2.06 0.40 8.97
CA ALA A 40 -0.78 1.12 9.06
C ALA A 40 -0.78 2.38 8.19
N PHE A 41 -1.37 2.33 6.99
CA PHE A 41 -1.53 3.49 6.12
C PHE A 41 -2.38 4.58 6.78
N LEU A 42 -3.51 4.21 7.39
CA LEU A 42 -4.35 5.17 8.14
C LEU A 42 -3.58 5.82 9.30
N ALA A 43 -2.73 5.05 10.00
CA ALA A 43 -1.87 5.61 11.04
C ALA A 43 -0.87 6.62 10.46
N VAL A 44 -0.27 6.35 9.29
CA VAL A 44 0.64 7.27 8.59
C VAL A 44 -0.08 8.56 8.19
N VAL A 45 -1.31 8.48 7.66
CA VAL A 45 -2.10 9.67 7.35
C VAL A 45 -2.37 10.49 8.61
N LYS A 46 -2.82 9.84 9.69
CA LYS A 46 -3.13 10.51 10.97
C LYS A 46 -1.94 11.30 11.54
N ILE A 47 -0.73 10.74 11.49
CA ILE A 47 0.48 11.39 12.03
C ILE A 47 1.12 12.39 11.04
N SER A 48 0.64 12.46 9.80
CA SER A 48 1.21 13.34 8.78
C SER A 48 0.85 14.82 8.98
N GLY A 49 -0.10 15.11 9.86
CA GLY A 49 -0.54 16.46 10.21
C GLY A 49 -1.81 16.87 9.46
N PRO A 50 -2.16 18.17 9.52
CA PRO A 50 -3.32 18.71 8.83
C PRO A 50 -3.24 18.57 7.31
N ALA A 51 -4.39 18.43 6.67
CA ALA A 51 -4.46 18.31 5.22
C ALA A 51 -3.88 19.55 4.51
N ASN A 52 -3.15 19.31 3.43
CA ASN A 52 -2.58 20.35 2.58
C ASN A 52 -2.93 20.09 1.11
N GLU A 53 -3.68 21.01 0.49
CA GLU A 53 -4.18 20.90 -0.88
C GLU A 53 -3.12 20.47 -1.91
N LYS A 54 -1.86 20.90 -1.73
CA LYS A 54 -0.77 20.59 -2.67
C LYS A 54 -0.24 19.15 -2.58
N SER A 55 -0.40 18.49 -1.43
CA SER A 55 0.22 17.19 -1.16
C SER A 55 -0.76 16.11 -0.71
N GLU A 56 -1.99 16.48 -0.33
CA GLU A 56 -2.96 15.55 0.26
C GLU A 56 -3.33 14.43 -0.70
N GLY A 57 -3.58 14.75 -1.97
CA GLY A 57 -3.88 13.75 -2.99
C GLY A 57 -2.74 12.75 -3.18
N PHE A 58 -1.49 13.22 -3.12
CA PHE A 58 -0.32 12.35 -3.19
C PHE A 58 -0.24 11.44 -1.96
N LEU A 59 -0.32 11.99 -0.75
CA LEU A 59 -0.33 11.19 0.48
C LEU A 59 -1.44 10.14 0.49
N PHE A 60 -2.67 10.54 0.16
CA PHE A 60 -3.85 9.70 0.23
C PHE A 60 -3.86 8.58 -0.83
N SER A 61 -3.22 8.82 -1.98
CA SER A 61 -3.13 7.82 -3.05
C SER A 61 -2.36 6.55 -2.65
N GLY A 62 -1.57 6.58 -1.57
CA GLY A 62 -0.83 5.41 -1.08
C GLY A 62 -1.71 4.20 -0.74
N GLY A 63 -2.87 4.40 -0.11
CA GLY A 63 -3.81 3.32 0.22
C GLY A 63 -4.42 2.68 -1.04
N SER A 64 -4.83 3.50 -2.00
CA SER A 64 -5.31 3.01 -3.30
C SER A 64 -4.21 2.30 -4.08
N ALA A 65 -2.99 2.84 -4.06
CA ALA A 65 -1.83 2.25 -4.72
C ALA A 65 -1.48 0.87 -4.14
N LEU A 66 -1.54 0.70 -2.81
CA LEU A 66 -1.39 -0.60 -2.15
C LEU A 66 -2.35 -1.64 -2.73
N MET A 67 -3.65 -1.30 -2.75
CA MET A 67 -4.71 -2.22 -3.19
C MET A 67 -4.60 -2.58 -4.67
N LEU A 68 -4.44 -1.58 -5.53
CA LEU A 68 -4.34 -1.81 -6.97
C LEU A 68 -3.09 -2.61 -7.33
N ALA A 69 -1.96 -2.33 -6.68
CA ALA A 69 -0.73 -3.06 -6.91
C ALA A 69 -0.81 -4.50 -6.38
N TRP A 70 -1.48 -4.73 -5.25
CA TRP A 70 -1.77 -6.08 -4.77
C TRP A 70 -2.63 -6.88 -5.75
N ILE A 71 -3.69 -6.25 -6.29
CA ILE A 71 -4.54 -6.85 -7.33
C ILE A 71 -3.73 -7.23 -8.56
N LEU A 72 -2.92 -6.28 -9.06
CA LEU A 72 -2.04 -6.55 -10.19
C LEU A 72 -1.05 -7.68 -9.87
N GLY A 73 -0.49 -7.71 -8.66
CA GLY A 73 0.48 -8.71 -8.24
C GLY A 73 -0.09 -10.12 -8.20
N PHE A 74 -1.26 -10.33 -7.60
CA PHE A 74 -1.86 -11.66 -7.59
C PHE A 74 -2.38 -12.07 -8.97
N ALA A 75 -2.82 -11.12 -9.81
CA ALA A 75 -3.18 -11.41 -11.19
C ALA A 75 -1.97 -11.91 -11.98
N VAL A 76 -0.82 -11.25 -11.83
CA VAL A 76 0.46 -11.70 -12.41
C VAL A 76 0.83 -13.10 -11.90
N ARG A 77 0.68 -13.37 -10.60
CA ARG A 77 0.92 -14.70 -10.04
C ARG A 77 0.08 -15.78 -10.73
N GLY A 78 -1.23 -15.55 -10.86
CA GLY A 78 -2.15 -16.53 -11.47
C GLY A 78 -1.96 -16.73 -12.97
N ILE A 79 -1.22 -15.85 -13.65
CA ILE A 79 -0.82 -16.05 -15.05
C ILE A 79 0.48 -16.88 -15.14
N MET A 80 1.41 -16.68 -14.20
CA MET A 80 2.73 -17.33 -14.22
C MET A 80 2.77 -18.71 -13.58
N PHE A 81 1.86 -19.00 -12.64
CA PHE A 81 1.82 -20.23 -11.83
C PHE A 81 0.40 -20.76 -11.73
#